data_AF-X1GE62-F1
#
_entry.id   AF-X1GE62-F1
#
_cell.length_a   1.000
_cell.length_b   1.000
_cell.length_c   1.000
_cell.angle_alpha   90.00
_cell.angle_beta   90.00
_cell.angle_gamma   90.00
#
_symmetry.space_group_name_H-M   'P 1'
#
loop_
_entity.id
_entity.type
_entity.pdbx_description
1 polymer ?
#
loop_
_entity_poly.entity_id
_entity_poly.type
_entity_poly.pdbx_seq_one_letter_code
_entity_poly.pdbx_strand_id
1 'polypeptide(L)'
;DFRTGYILLLSLIESPHYGEGDGGRVPIITQVSDLLGSDIAGLIDAEGWAPKQLRDLTDGTKFEGVGAFADWVHCQTDCWMLDANYSDYEGEPWAPDVVTTLTEQWPRVQEIQRNIARVVEFIEEDPKKRFLELLNILLDVNVNEFVVPDEQLPLPLFDTA
;
A
#
# COMPACT_ATOMS: atom_id res chain seq x y z
N ASP A 1 2.21 -13.28 10.97
CA ASP A 1 2.58 -12.83 9.63
C ASP A 1 1.64 -11.71 9.21
N PHE A 2 2.17 -10.64 8.63
CA PHE A 2 1.34 -9.55 8.11
C PHE A 2 0.73 -10.02 6.78
N ARG A 3 -0.54 -9.69 6.48
CA ARG A 3 -1.17 -10.22 5.26
C ARG A 3 -0.54 -9.58 4.01
N THR A 4 -0.40 -10.38 2.94
CA THR A 4 0.22 -9.98 1.67
C THR A 4 -0.35 -8.68 1.11
N GLY A 5 -1.67 -8.50 1.11
CA GLY A 5 -2.27 -7.30 0.54
C GLY A 5 -1.82 -6.02 1.26
N TYR A 6 -1.68 -6.06 2.59
CA TYR A 6 -1.20 -4.90 3.35
C TYR A 6 0.30 -4.64 3.15
N ILE A 7 1.13 -5.68 3.00
CA ILE A 7 2.57 -5.52 2.67
C ILE A 7 2.69 -4.79 1.33
N LEU A 8 1.91 -5.22 0.34
CA LEU A 8 1.91 -4.62 -0.99
C LEU A 8 1.42 -3.18 -0.97
N LEU A 9 0.36 -2.85 -0.24
CA LEU A 9 -0.07 -1.46 -0.09
C LEU A 9 0.97 -0.59 0.64
N LEU A 10 1.56 -1.11 1.72
CA LEU A 10 2.57 -0.39 2.48
C LEU A 10 3.81 -0.08 1.62
N SER A 11 4.15 -0.97 0.70
CA SER A 11 5.25 -0.76 -0.24
C SER A 11 5.05 0.45 -1.16
N LEU A 12 3.81 0.89 -1.40
CA LEU A 12 3.52 2.04 -2.25
C LEU A 12 3.66 3.37 -1.50
N ILE A 13 3.54 3.37 -0.18
CA ILE A 13 3.42 4.61 0.58
C ILE A 13 4.82 5.12 0.94
N GLU A 14 5.01 6.44 0.84
CA GLU A 14 6.20 7.09 1.37
C GLU A 14 6.33 6.84 2.88
N SER A 15 7.56 6.71 3.38
CA SER A 15 7.78 6.43 4.80
C SER A 15 7.22 7.57 5.68
N PRO A 16 6.34 7.29 6.66
CA PRO A 16 5.85 8.32 7.59
C PRO A 16 6.91 8.74 8.62
N HIS A 17 8.00 7.98 8.73
CA HIS A 17 9.09 8.27 9.66
C HIS A 17 10.09 9.23 9.01
N TYR A 18 10.16 10.46 9.54
CA TYR A 18 11.15 11.47 9.15
C TYR A 18 12.56 11.06 9.60
N GLY A 19 13.39 10.63 8.65
CA GLY A 19 14.81 10.42 8.83
C GLY A 19 15.46 10.14 7.48
N GLU A 20 16.22 11.09 6.94
CA GLU A 20 17.03 10.87 5.73
C GLU A 20 17.91 9.61 5.94
N GLY A 21 17.66 8.57 5.16
CA GLY A 21 18.52 7.39 5.10
C GLY A 21 18.18 6.21 6.03
N ASP A 22 17.03 6.19 6.70
CA ASP A 22 16.75 5.13 7.69
C ASP A 22 16.38 3.77 7.08
N GLY A 23 16.31 3.67 5.74
CA GLY A 23 16.14 2.41 5.03
C GLY A 23 14.87 1.65 5.39
N GLY A 24 13.90 2.27 6.08
CA GLY A 24 12.69 1.60 6.60
C GLY A 24 11.83 0.94 5.52
N ARG A 25 11.91 1.43 4.27
CA ARG A 25 11.25 0.82 3.11
C ARG A 25 12.04 -0.34 2.51
N VAL A 26 13.35 -0.47 2.75
CA VAL A 26 14.18 -1.54 2.19
C VAL A 26 13.66 -2.93 2.59
N PRO A 27 13.37 -3.24 3.88
CA PRO A 27 12.78 -4.52 4.25
C PRO A 27 11.44 -4.80 3.56
N ILE A 28 10.60 -3.77 3.37
CA ILE A 28 9.30 -3.90 2.72
C ILE A 28 9.48 -4.22 1.24
N ILE A 29 10.35 -3.51 0.53
CA ILE A 29 10.64 -3.74 -0.89
C ILE A 29 11.30 -5.12 -1.10
N THR A 30 12.21 -5.54 -0.20
CA THR A 30 12.76 -6.91 -0.20
C THR A 30 11.64 -7.94 -0.10
N GLN A 31 10.68 -7.73 0.82
CA GLN A 31 9.54 -8.64 0.96
C GLN A 31 8.64 -8.64 -0.29
N VAL A 32 8.44 -7.50 -0.96
CA VAL A 32 7.72 -7.47 -2.25
C VAL A 32 8.47 -8.24 -3.33
N SER A 33 9.80 -8.13 -3.38
CA SER A 33 10.64 -8.90 -4.30
C SER A 33 10.48 -10.41 -4.07
N ASP A 34 10.44 -10.85 -2.82
CA ASP A 34 10.22 -12.27 -2.48
C ASP A 34 8.80 -12.74 -2.86
N LEU A 35 7.80 -11.87 -2.74
CA LEU A 35 6.39 -12.20 -3.02
C LEU A 35 6.05 -12.19 -4.51
N LEU A 36 6.53 -11.19 -5.25
CA LEU A 36 6.08 -10.89 -6.62
C LEU A 36 7.20 -10.94 -7.68
N GLY A 37 8.45 -11.01 -7.25
CA GLY A 37 9.65 -10.94 -8.10
C GLY A 37 10.30 -9.56 -8.15
N SER A 38 11.61 -9.54 -8.39
CA SER A 38 12.44 -8.32 -8.43
C SER A 38 11.98 -7.32 -9.49
N ASP A 39 11.44 -7.81 -10.62
CA ASP A 39 11.01 -6.96 -11.73
C ASP A 39 9.84 -6.07 -11.31
N ILE A 40 8.89 -6.60 -10.53
CA ILE A 40 7.74 -5.84 -10.03
C ILE A 40 8.17 -4.93 -8.88
N ALA A 41 9.02 -5.42 -7.98
CA ALA A 41 9.57 -4.61 -6.89
C ALA A 41 10.32 -3.38 -7.41
N GLY A 42 11.03 -3.52 -8.54
CA GLY A 42 11.78 -2.43 -9.18
C GLY A 42 10.91 -1.35 -9.83
N LEU A 43 9.59 -1.56 -9.97
CA LEU A 43 8.66 -0.54 -10.48
C LEU A 43 8.13 0.40 -9.39
N ILE A 44 8.30 0.02 -8.13
CA ILE A 44 7.83 0.81 -6.99
C ILE A 44 8.80 1.96 -6.77
N ASP A 45 8.26 3.17 -6.62
CA ASP A 45 9.09 4.34 -6.35
C ASP A 45 9.91 4.13 -5.06
N ALA A 46 11.22 4.42 -5.13
CA ALA A 46 12.18 4.20 -4.05
C ALA A 46 11.93 5.09 -2.82
N GLU A 47 11.25 6.22 -3.01
CA GLU A 47 10.74 7.09 -1.93
C GLU A 47 9.27 6.81 -1.62
N GLY A 48 8.53 6.30 -2.62
CA GLY A 48 7.11 5.98 -2.51
C GLY A 48 6.25 7.17 -2.90
N TRP A 49 4.93 6.98 -2.86
CA TRP A 49 3.98 8.04 -3.17
C TRP A 49 3.46 8.68 -1.88
N ALA A 50 3.36 10.02 -1.91
CA ALA A 50 2.74 10.76 -0.83
C ALA A 50 1.23 10.45 -0.72
N PRO A 51 0.63 10.46 0.49
CA PRO A 51 -0.80 10.17 0.66
C PRO A 51 -1.69 10.99 -0.27
N LYS A 52 -1.40 12.29 -0.42
CA LYS A 52 -2.15 13.16 -1.34
C LYS A 52 -2.07 12.68 -2.80
N GLN A 53 -0.88 12.28 -3.26
CA GLN A 53 -0.73 11.78 -4.63
C GLN A 53 -1.53 10.49 -4.84
N LEU A 54 -1.50 9.57 -3.86
CA LEU A 54 -2.28 8.34 -3.91
C LEU A 54 -3.78 8.61 -3.95
N ARG A 55 -4.29 9.57 -3.16
CA ARG A 55 -5.70 10.01 -3.26
C ARG A 55 -6.02 10.57 -4.64
N ASP A 56 -5.24 11.53 -5.12
CA ASP A 56 -5.46 12.17 -6.43
C ASP A 56 -5.52 11.13 -7.58
N LEU A 57 -4.74 10.04 -7.49
CA LEU A 57 -4.68 8.99 -8.49
C LEU A 57 -5.75 7.90 -8.33
N THR A 58 -6.27 7.67 -7.13
CA THR A 58 -7.13 6.51 -6.83
C THR A 58 -8.55 6.85 -6.43
N ASP A 59 -8.85 8.10 -6.06
CA ASP A 59 -10.18 8.55 -5.69
C ASP A 59 -11.19 8.33 -6.83
N GLY A 60 -12.37 7.80 -6.49
CA GLY A 60 -13.42 7.47 -7.46
C GLY A 60 -13.13 6.24 -8.34
N THR A 61 -11.99 5.58 -8.16
CA THR A 61 -11.69 4.29 -8.80
C THR A 61 -11.99 3.13 -7.85
N LYS A 62 -11.90 1.88 -8.36
CA LYS A 62 -11.96 0.68 -7.51
C LYS A 62 -10.81 0.58 -6.49
N PHE A 63 -9.80 1.45 -6.61
CA PHE A 63 -8.61 1.49 -5.76
C PHE A 63 -8.65 2.63 -4.73
N GLU A 64 -9.78 3.30 -4.51
CA GLU A 64 -9.90 4.39 -3.52
C GLU A 64 -9.40 4.02 -2.11
N GLY A 65 -9.42 2.73 -1.76
CA GLY A 65 -8.88 2.22 -0.51
C GLY A 65 -7.36 2.41 -0.35
N VAL A 66 -6.61 2.64 -1.43
CA VAL A 66 -5.17 2.91 -1.39
C VAL A 66 -4.89 4.28 -0.77
N GLY A 67 -5.59 5.32 -1.22
CA GLY A 67 -5.51 6.66 -0.61
C GLY A 67 -5.90 6.63 0.86
N ALA A 68 -7.02 5.97 1.19
CA ALA A 68 -7.48 5.82 2.57
C ALA A 68 -6.46 5.06 3.46
N PHE A 69 -5.76 4.06 2.90
CA PHE A 69 -4.70 3.35 3.61
C PHE A 69 -3.48 4.24 3.85
N ALA A 70 -3.08 5.05 2.86
CA ALA A 70 -1.98 5.99 3.00
C ALA A 70 -2.25 7.05 4.07
N ASP A 71 -3.47 7.58 4.10
CA ASP A 71 -3.91 8.51 5.15
C ASP A 71 -3.82 7.88 6.53
N TRP A 72 -4.25 6.61 6.65
CA TRP A 72 -4.18 5.90 7.92
C TRP A 72 -2.75 5.66 8.39
N VAL A 73 -1.83 5.27 7.49
CA VAL A 73 -0.40 5.09 7.83
C VAL A 73 0.25 6.40 8.27
N HIS A 74 -0.20 7.54 7.74
CA HIS A 74 0.33 8.87 8.07
C HIS A 74 -0.47 9.61 9.17
N CYS A 75 -1.47 8.98 9.77
CA CYS A 75 -2.37 9.60 10.75
C CYS A 75 -3.06 10.88 10.21
N GLN A 76 -3.53 10.84 8.95
CA GLN A 76 -4.18 11.95 8.23
C GLN A 76 -5.63 11.62 7.83
N THR A 77 -6.32 10.76 8.57
CA THR A 77 -7.69 10.34 8.20
C THR A 77 -8.78 11.32 8.65
N ASP A 78 -8.40 12.34 9.43
CA ASP A 78 -9.29 13.25 10.16
C ASP A 78 -10.23 12.52 11.15
N CYS A 79 -9.91 11.26 11.46
CA CYS A 79 -10.60 10.44 12.45
C CYS A 79 -9.65 10.20 13.61
N TRP A 80 -9.95 10.82 14.75
CA TRP A 80 -9.12 10.68 15.95
C TRP A 80 -8.90 9.22 16.34
N MET A 81 -9.92 8.36 16.15
CA MET A 81 -9.82 6.92 16.35
C MET A 81 -8.71 6.22 15.55
N LEU A 82 -8.42 6.70 14.35
CA LEU A 82 -7.49 6.08 13.41
C LEU A 82 -6.12 6.78 13.43
N ASP A 83 -6.09 8.06 13.80
CA ASP A 83 -4.89 8.90 13.76
C ASP A 83 -4.12 8.92 15.10
N ALA A 84 -4.78 8.59 16.22
CA ALA A 84 -4.14 8.55 17.53
C ALA A 84 -3.45 7.22 17.84
N ASN A 85 -2.31 7.29 18.52
CA ASN A 85 -1.64 6.15 19.13
C ASN A 85 -2.00 6.03 20.63
N TYR A 86 -1.55 4.95 21.27
CA TYR A 86 -1.84 4.69 22.68
C TYR A 86 -1.40 5.81 23.64
N SER A 87 -0.24 6.45 23.39
CA SER A 87 0.21 7.57 24.22
C SER A 87 -0.66 8.82 24.07
N ASP A 88 -1.32 9.01 22.92
CA ASP A 88 -2.30 10.08 22.74
C ASP A 88 -3.59 9.84 23.54
N TYR A 89 -3.89 8.58 23.89
CA TYR A 89 -5.03 8.19 24.73
C TYR A 89 -4.74 8.16 26.23
N GLU A 90 -3.49 8.01 26.64
CA GLU A 90 -3.10 7.63 28.01
C GLU A 90 -3.55 8.65 29.08
N GLY A 91 -3.82 9.91 28.68
CA GLY A 91 -4.24 10.99 29.57
C GLY A 91 -5.66 11.51 29.36
N GLU A 92 -6.37 11.08 28.32
CA GLU A 92 -7.65 11.69 27.99
C GLU A 92 -8.79 11.16 28.89
N PRO A 93 -9.46 12.01 29.69
CA PRO A 93 -10.68 11.59 30.35
C PRO A 93 -11.69 11.12 29.30
N TRP A 94 -12.35 9.98 29.57
CA TRP A 94 -13.55 9.53 28.84
C TRP A 94 -14.74 10.44 29.13
N ALA A 95 -14.57 11.72 28.85
CA ALA A 95 -15.56 12.75 29.03
C ALA A 95 -16.68 12.57 27.99
N PRO A 96 -17.91 13.01 28.31
CA PRO A 96 -19.06 12.80 27.43
C PRO A 96 -18.90 13.38 26.00
N ASP A 97 -18.15 14.47 25.86
CA ASP A 97 -17.82 15.12 24.58
C ASP A 97 -16.83 14.28 23.75
N VAL A 98 -15.83 13.67 24.36
CA VAL A 98 -14.94 12.69 23.71
C VAL A 98 -15.76 11.51 23.20
N VAL A 99 -16.59 10.91 24.05
CA VAL A 99 -17.46 9.78 23.65
C VAL A 99 -18.40 10.17 22.51
N THR A 100 -18.97 11.38 22.55
CA THR A 100 -19.85 11.89 21.48
C THR A 100 -19.08 12.04 20.17
N THR A 101 -17.91 12.67 20.20
CA THR A 101 -17.05 12.88 19.01
C THR A 101 -16.66 11.55 18.37
N LEU A 102 -16.24 10.60 19.20
CA LEU A 102 -15.90 9.25 18.78
C LEU A 102 -17.11 8.51 18.17
N THR A 103 -18.29 8.65 18.76
CA THR A 103 -19.53 8.07 18.23
C THR A 103 -19.90 8.68 16.88
N GLU A 104 -19.74 9.98 16.70
CA GLU A 104 -20.01 10.69 15.44
C GLU A 104 -19.02 10.32 14.33
N GLN A 105 -17.75 10.07 14.67
CA GLN A 105 -16.73 9.63 13.72
C GLN A 105 -16.88 8.16 13.29
N TRP A 106 -17.56 7.33 14.08
CA TRP A 106 -17.62 5.88 13.87
C TRP A 106 -18.07 5.46 12.45
N PRO A 107 -19.14 6.03 11.84
CA PRO A 107 -19.51 5.67 10.47
C PRO A 107 -18.39 5.93 9.45
N ARG A 108 -17.63 7.01 9.61
CA ARG A 108 -16.51 7.35 8.73
C ARG A 108 -15.33 6.40 8.94
N VAL A 109 -15.02 6.04 10.18
CA VAL A 109 -14.02 5.00 10.50
C VAL A 109 -14.37 3.68 9.82
N GLN A 110 -15.64 3.26 9.89
CA GLN A 110 -16.11 2.04 9.22
C GLN A 110 -16.02 2.12 7.70
N GLU A 111 -16.27 3.29 7.11
CA GLU A 111 -16.13 3.51 5.67
C GLU A 111 -14.67 3.36 5.23
N ILE A 112 -13.74 4.04 5.92
CA ILE A 112 -12.29 3.97 5.67
C ILE A 112 -11.82 2.51 5.76
N GLN A 113 -12.12 1.84 6.86
CA GLN A 113 -11.71 0.44 7.06
C GLN A 113 -12.28 -0.50 5.99
N ARG A 114 -13.53 -0.28 5.56
CA ARG A 114 -14.15 -1.08 4.50
C ARG A 114 -13.50 -0.84 3.14
N ASN A 115 -13.14 0.39 2.82
CA ASN A 115 -12.47 0.73 1.57
C ASN A 115 -11.06 0.12 1.52
N ILE A 116 -10.31 0.22 2.62
CA ILE A 116 -9.02 -0.45 2.78
C ILE A 116 -9.18 -1.97 2.64
N ALA A 117 -10.13 -2.58 3.35
CA ALA A 117 -10.37 -4.02 3.28
C ALA A 117 -10.70 -4.49 1.86
N ARG A 118 -11.55 -3.76 1.13
CA ARG A 118 -11.91 -4.08 -0.26
C ARG A 118 -10.70 -4.13 -1.18
N VAL A 119 -9.79 -3.15 -1.09
CA VAL A 119 -8.60 -3.15 -1.96
C VAL A 119 -7.61 -4.24 -1.55
N VAL A 120 -7.45 -4.51 -0.25
CA VAL A 120 -6.62 -5.62 0.25
C VAL A 120 -7.15 -6.96 -0.24
N GLU A 121 -8.46 -7.20 -0.09
CA GLU A 121 -9.12 -8.41 -0.57
C GLU A 121 -8.99 -8.55 -2.08
N PHE A 122 -9.20 -7.47 -2.83
CA PHE A 122 -9.01 -7.44 -4.28
C PHE A 122 -7.58 -7.81 -4.68
N ILE A 123 -6.57 -7.28 -3.99
CA ILE A 123 -5.17 -7.64 -4.26
C ILE A 123 -4.93 -9.11 -3.94
N GLU A 124 -5.44 -9.61 -2.82
CA GLU A 124 -5.18 -10.98 -2.35
C GLU A 124 -5.81 -12.08 -3.23
N GLU A 125 -6.81 -11.76 -4.07
CA GLU A 125 -7.36 -12.72 -5.05
C GLU A 125 -6.29 -13.26 -6.01
N ASP A 126 -5.40 -12.39 -6.48
CA ASP A 126 -4.27 -12.71 -7.37
C ASP A 126 -3.19 -11.63 -7.19
N PRO A 127 -2.33 -11.75 -6.16
CA PRO A 127 -1.43 -10.69 -5.72
C PRO A 127 -0.61 -10.08 -6.86
N LYS A 128 -0.06 -10.91 -7.74
CA LYS A 128 0.78 -10.44 -8.84
C LYS A 128 -0.04 -9.65 -9.86
N LYS A 129 -1.12 -10.22 -10.38
CA LYS A 129 -1.94 -9.58 -11.41
C LYS A 129 -2.60 -8.30 -10.89
N ARG A 130 -3.17 -8.36 -9.69
CA ARG A 130 -3.98 -7.27 -9.11
C ARG A 130 -3.11 -6.10 -8.66
N PHE A 131 -1.91 -6.39 -8.17
CA PHE A 131 -0.94 -5.36 -7.87
C PHE A 131 -0.41 -4.68 -9.13
N LEU A 132 -0.18 -5.42 -10.22
CA LEU A 132 0.15 -4.82 -11.52
C LEU A 132 -0.98 -3.93 -12.08
N GLU A 133 -2.24 -4.35 -11.92
CA GLU A 133 -3.39 -3.50 -12.29
C GLU A 133 -3.36 -2.15 -11.54
N LEU A 134 -2.96 -2.14 -10.27
CA LEU A 134 -2.80 -0.92 -9.48
C LEU A 134 -1.59 -0.09 -9.93
N LEU A 135 -0.42 -0.72 -10.12
CA LEU A 135 0.78 -0.04 -10.59
C LEU A 135 0.58 0.65 -11.95
N ASN A 136 -0.20 0.05 -12.85
CA ASN A 136 -0.57 0.67 -14.14
C ASN A 136 -1.22 2.04 -13.97
N ILE A 137 -2.08 2.20 -12.96
CA ILE A 137 -2.77 3.47 -12.69
C ILE A 137 -1.80 4.46 -12.06
N LEU A 138 -0.96 4.01 -11.13
CA LEU A 138 -0.03 4.89 -10.43
C LEU A 138 1.08 5.44 -11.33
N LEU A 139 1.52 4.63 -12.30
CA LEU A 139 2.59 4.99 -13.22
C LEU A 139 2.08 5.64 -14.52
N ASP A 140 0.77 5.61 -14.78
CA ASP A 140 0.16 6.00 -16.07
C ASP A 140 0.81 5.26 -17.26
N VAL A 141 1.12 3.96 -17.07
CA VAL A 141 1.71 3.09 -18.11
C VAL A 141 1.03 1.73 -18.13
N ASN A 142 1.13 1.02 -19.27
CA ASN A 142 0.70 -0.38 -19.38
C ASN A 142 1.86 -1.33 -19.02
N VAL A 143 2.09 -1.55 -17.72
CA VAL A 143 3.08 -2.48 -17.16
C VAL A 143 2.83 -3.93 -17.61
N ASN A 144 1.62 -4.29 -18.05
CA ASN A 144 1.34 -5.66 -18.54
C ASN A 144 2.16 -6.04 -19.80
N GLU A 145 2.77 -5.07 -20.50
CA GLU A 145 3.70 -5.32 -21.61
C GLU A 145 5.13 -5.62 -21.15
N PHE A 146 5.46 -5.35 -19.88
CA PHE A 146 6.79 -5.58 -19.30
C PHE A 146 6.96 -6.98 -18.71
N VAL A 147 5.96 -7.86 -18.82
CA VAL A 147 6.10 -9.27 -18.45
C VAL A 147 7.05 -9.94 -19.44
N VAL A 148 8.31 -10.08 -19.02
CA VAL A 148 9.36 -10.80 -19.75
C VAL A 148 8.92 -12.25 -19.95
N PRO A 149 9.10 -12.84 -21.14
CA PRO A 149 8.68 -14.21 -21.44
C PRO A 149 9.27 -15.22 -20.46
N ASP A 150 8.50 -16.25 -20.11
CA ASP A 150 8.98 -17.44 -19.40
C ASP A 150 10.28 -17.93 -20.05
N GLU A 151 11.31 -18.06 -19.20
CA GLU A 151 12.63 -18.68 -19.44
C GLU A 151 13.06 -18.78 -20.91
N GLN A 152 14.04 -17.96 -21.30
CA GLN A 152 14.88 -18.30 -22.45
C GLN A 152 15.48 -19.70 -22.22
N LEU A 153 14.88 -20.70 -22.86
CA LEU A 153 15.44 -22.04 -22.96
C LEU A 153 16.92 -21.90 -23.37
N PRO A 154 17.85 -22.62 -22.69
CA PRO A 154 19.25 -22.55 -23.07
C PRO A 154 19.38 -22.92 -24.55
N LEU A 155 19.94 -21.99 -25.33
CA LEU A 155 20.26 -22.23 -26.74
C LEU A 155 21.03 -23.54 -26.84
N PRO A 156 20.69 -24.46 -27.77
CA PRO A 156 21.45 -25.69 -27.93
C PRO A 156 22.90 -25.30 -28.18
N LEU A 157 23.79 -25.76 -27.30
CA LEU A 157 25.23 -25.65 -27.51
C LEU A 157 25.51 -26.31 -28.85
N PHE A 158 25.95 -25.54 -29.83
CA PHE A 158 26.45 -26.10 -31.07
C PHE A 158 27.64 -26.99 -30.70
N ASP A 159 27.49 -28.30 -30.90
CA ASP A 159 28.62 -29.23 -30.89
C ASP A 159 29.61 -28.76 -31.97
N THR A 160 30.70 -28.15 -31.53
CA THR A 160 31.85 -27.91 -32.39
C THR A 160 32.55 -29.25 -32.58
N ALA A 161 32.58 -29.69 -33.84
CA ALA A 161 33.23 -30.89 -34.37
C ALA A 161 34.71 -31.04 -34.00
#